data_AF-A0A1F0P8C6-F1
#
_entry.id   AF-A0A1F0P8C6-F1
#
_cell.length_a   1.000
_cell.length_b   1.000
_cell.length_c   1.000
_cell.angle_alpha   90.00
_cell.angle_beta   90.00
_cell.angle_gamma   90.00
#
_symmetry.space_group_name_H-M   'P 1'
#
loop_
_entity.id
_entity.type
_entity.pdbx_description
1 polymer ?
#
loop_
_entity_poly.entity_id
_entity_poly.type
_entity_poly.pdbx_seq_one_letter_code
_entity_poly.pdbx_strand_id
1 'polypeptide(L)'
;MLIPNWRISICDELDKRKLNAKSEKERLTPSSTDWYSIKIQQRSTQRVPIVFPIRKLEELPTLKSLKIERLKKEAHEFKLLKEEITTLLMDTESFITQGKVKDAKEALDAVRNKIIRIKDANIRKHYIQAQEALTKLENTLEKKDLHE
;
A
#
# COMPACT_ATOMS: atom_id res chain seq x y z
N MET A 1 36.12 93.17 -12.95
CA MET A 1 36.40 92.04 -13.87
C MET A 1 35.07 91.44 -14.28
N LEU A 2 34.72 91.53 -15.56
CA LEU A 2 33.48 91.01 -16.14
C LEU A 2 33.65 89.51 -16.41
N ILE A 3 32.84 88.67 -15.77
CA ILE A 3 32.82 87.23 -16.04
C ILE A 3 32.28 87.03 -17.47
N PRO A 4 32.97 86.29 -18.35
CA PRO A 4 32.57 86.16 -19.74
C PRO A 4 31.26 85.36 -19.87
N ASN A 5 30.36 85.88 -20.70
CA ASN A 5 28.94 85.51 -20.84
C ASN A 5 28.68 84.00 -21.11
N TRP A 6 29.66 83.29 -21.67
CA TRP A 6 29.57 81.86 -21.96
C TRP A 6 29.61 80.97 -20.71
N ARG A 7 30.22 81.43 -19.60
CA ARG A 7 30.22 80.67 -18.33
C ARG A 7 28.86 80.70 -17.64
N ILE A 8 28.11 81.80 -17.79
CA ILE A 8 26.75 81.94 -17.25
C ILE A 8 25.82 80.95 -17.97
N SER A 9 25.94 80.87 -19.30
CA SER A 9 25.16 79.93 -20.13
C SER A 9 25.33 78.44 -19.75
N ILE A 10 26.55 78.00 -19.45
CA ILE A 10 26.82 76.60 -19.06
C ILE A 10 26.28 76.30 -17.65
N CYS A 11 26.40 77.23 -16.72
CA CYS A 11 25.85 77.08 -15.37
C CYS A 11 24.32 77.02 -15.40
N ASP A 12 23.68 77.88 -16.20
CA ASP A 12 22.23 77.90 -16.36
C ASP A 12 21.70 76.58 -16.96
N GLU A 13 22.44 75.99 -17.90
CA GLU A 13 22.06 74.70 -18.48
C GLU A 13 22.25 73.53 -17.50
N LEU A 14 23.30 73.57 -16.69
CA LEU A 14 23.51 72.60 -15.60
C LEU A 14 22.40 72.67 -14.55
N ASP A 15 21.96 73.88 -14.18
CA ASP A 15 20.87 74.06 -13.23
C ASP A 15 19.53 73.57 -13.77
N LYS A 16 19.25 73.79 -15.06
CA LYS A 16 18.07 73.21 -15.74
C LYS A 16 18.09 71.69 -15.72
N ARG A 17 19.23 71.07 -16.03
CA ARG A 17 19.38 69.60 -16.00
C ARG A 17 19.17 69.04 -14.60
N LYS A 18 19.68 69.74 -13.58
CA LYS A 18 19.51 69.38 -12.17
C LYS A 18 18.05 69.47 -11.73
N LEU A 19 17.31 70.48 -12.19
CA LEU A 19 15.88 70.62 -11.92
C LEU A 19 15.06 69.50 -12.58
N ASN A 20 15.37 69.17 -13.84
CA ASN A 20 14.70 68.08 -14.56
C ASN A 20 14.96 66.71 -13.92
N ALA A 21 16.20 66.43 -13.51
CA ALA A 21 16.53 65.17 -12.84
C ALA A 21 15.79 65.03 -11.50
N LYS A 22 15.58 66.14 -10.77
CA LYS A 22 14.78 66.13 -9.54
C LYS A 22 13.30 65.86 -9.82
N SER A 23 12.72 66.53 -10.83
CA SER A 23 11.31 66.34 -11.15
C SER A 23 11.02 64.95 -11.72
N GLU A 24 11.94 64.38 -12.52
CA GLU A 24 11.83 62.97 -12.95
C GLU A 24 11.91 62.01 -11.77
N LYS A 25 12.85 62.23 -10.84
CA LYS A 25 12.95 61.42 -9.62
C LYS A 25 11.69 61.49 -8.76
N GLU A 26 11.06 62.66 -8.64
CA GLU A 26 9.82 62.83 -7.88
C GLU A 26 8.61 62.21 -8.59
N ARG A 27 8.58 62.23 -9.92
CA ARG A 27 7.55 61.52 -10.72
C ARG A 27 7.69 60.01 -10.64
N LEU A 28 8.90 59.51 -10.41
CA LEU A 28 9.15 58.12 -10.09
C LEU A 28 8.83 57.89 -8.60
N THR A 29 7.54 57.87 -8.27
CA THR A 29 7.10 57.36 -6.96
C THR A 29 7.68 55.96 -6.78
N PRO A 30 8.42 55.69 -5.68
CA PRO A 30 8.85 54.34 -5.38
C PRO A 30 7.58 53.52 -5.14
N SER A 31 7.21 52.68 -6.10
CA SER A 31 6.25 51.63 -5.84
C SER A 31 6.82 50.77 -4.71
N SER A 32 5.99 50.41 -3.74
CA SER A 32 6.40 49.56 -2.63
C SER A 32 7.03 48.29 -3.19
N THR A 33 8.36 48.15 -3.04
CA THR A 33 9.17 46.99 -3.45
C THR A 33 8.92 45.79 -2.55
N ASP A 34 7.65 45.47 -2.28
CA ASP A 34 7.30 44.23 -1.61
C ASP A 34 6.18 43.53 -2.37
N TRP A 35 6.55 42.98 -3.53
CA TRP A 35 5.69 42.09 -4.32
C TRP A 35 5.54 40.70 -3.64
N TYR A 36 6.19 40.47 -2.50
CA TYR A 36 6.18 39.21 -1.77
C TYR A 36 6.06 39.42 -0.26
N SER A 37 4.94 39.99 0.19
CA SER A 37 4.55 39.90 1.60
C SER A 37 4.11 38.47 1.92
N ILE A 38 5.08 37.57 2.07
CA ILE A 38 4.84 36.21 2.54
C ILE A 38 4.42 36.33 4.01
N LYS A 39 3.11 36.26 4.26
CA LYS A 39 2.58 36.12 5.61
C LYS A 39 2.98 34.75 6.14
N ILE A 40 4.07 34.70 6.91
CA ILE A 40 4.44 33.50 7.66
C ILE A 40 3.36 33.31 8.72
N GLN A 41 2.41 32.42 8.46
CA GLN A 41 1.50 31.95 9.51
C GLN A 41 2.36 31.30 10.58
N GLN A 42 2.36 31.88 11.79
CA GLN A 42 2.91 31.23 12.98
C GLN A 42 2.10 29.96 13.23
N ARG A 43 2.50 28.84 12.60
CA ARG A 43 2.01 27.53 12.99
C ARG A 43 2.44 27.32 14.43
N SER A 44 1.47 27.14 15.33
CA SER A 44 1.70 26.83 16.75
C SER A 44 2.85 25.83 16.87
N THR A 45 3.90 26.22 17.58
CA THR A 45 5.20 25.56 17.66
C THR A 45 5.16 24.27 18.50
N GLN A 46 4.12 23.45 18.36
CA GLN A 46 4.07 22.11 18.91
C GLN A 46 4.28 21.09 17.79
N ARG A 47 5.52 21.06 17.30
CA ARG A 47 6.02 19.85 16.65
C ARG A 47 6.44 18.92 17.76
N VAL A 48 5.63 17.90 18.05
CA VAL A 48 6.07 16.80 18.89
C VAL A 48 7.27 16.17 18.17
N PRO A 49 8.48 16.14 18.76
CA PRO A 49 9.59 15.45 18.14
C PRO A 49 9.21 13.97 18.01
N ILE A 50 9.35 13.41 16.81
CA ILE A 50 9.24 11.96 16.61
C ILE A 50 10.48 11.36 17.28
N VAL A 51 10.33 10.93 18.54
CA VAL A 51 11.38 10.24 19.27
C VAL A 51 11.39 8.79 18.80
N PHE A 52 12.37 8.42 18.01
CA PHE A 52 12.63 7.01 17.73
C PHE A 52 13.26 6.39 18.98
N PRO A 53 12.71 5.29 19.50
CA PRO A 53 13.35 4.58 20.61
C PRO A 53 14.71 4.06 20.14
N ILE A 54 15.76 4.42 20.87
CA ILE A 54 17.10 3.87 20.67
C ILE A 54 17.03 2.40 21.07
N ARG A 55 16.88 1.50 20.10
CA ARG A 55 16.97 0.05 20.33
C ARG A 55 18.43 -0.32 20.47
N LYS A 56 18.76 -1.16 21.45
CA LYS A 56 20.11 -1.72 21.55
C LYS A 56 20.33 -2.68 20.38
N LEU A 57 21.57 -2.76 19.86
CA LEU A 57 21.89 -3.68 18.77
C LEU A 57 21.58 -5.15 19.13
N GLU A 58 21.72 -5.49 20.40
CA GLU A 58 21.37 -6.80 20.99
C GLU A 58 19.87 -7.12 20.92
N GLU A 59 19.01 -6.10 20.85
CA GLU A 59 17.54 -6.25 20.75
C GLU A 59 17.07 -6.37 19.30
N LEU A 60 17.96 -6.18 18.32
CA LEU A 60 17.61 -6.32 16.91
C LEU A 60 17.58 -7.80 16.52
N PRO A 61 16.49 -8.28 15.93
CA PRO A 61 16.41 -9.66 15.50
C PRO A 61 17.41 -9.90 14.38
N THR A 62 18.21 -10.95 14.53
CA THR A 62 19.13 -11.38 13.47
C THR A 62 18.35 -11.97 12.30
N LEU A 63 18.94 -11.95 11.09
CA LEU A 63 18.34 -12.61 9.92
C LEU A 63 18.09 -14.11 10.19
N LYS A 64 18.94 -14.74 11.01
CA LYS A 64 18.76 -16.14 11.42
C LYS A 64 17.52 -16.33 12.30
N SER A 65 17.30 -15.47 13.30
CA SER A 65 16.12 -15.58 14.16
C SER A 65 14.83 -15.32 13.38
N LEU A 66 14.81 -14.30 12.51
CA LEU A 66 13.67 -14.02 11.63
C LEU A 66 13.37 -15.19 10.69
N LYS A 67 14.41 -15.83 10.12
CA LYS A 67 14.24 -17.02 9.28
C LYS A 67 13.61 -18.18 10.07
N ILE A 68 14.06 -18.42 11.30
CA ILE A 68 13.52 -19.49 12.15
C ILE A 68 12.05 -19.22 12.48
N GLU A 69 11.71 -17.99 12.88
CA GLU A 69 10.33 -17.61 13.18
C GLU A 69 9.41 -17.75 11.96
N ARG A 70 9.88 -17.29 10.80
CA ARG A 70 9.16 -17.46 9.54
C ARG A 70 8.89 -18.94 9.24
N LEU A 71 9.92 -19.79 9.33
CA LEU A 71 9.77 -21.22 9.07
C LEU A 71 8.82 -21.90 10.07
N LYS A 72 8.84 -21.49 11.35
CA LYS A 72 7.88 -21.98 12.36
C LYS A 72 6.45 -21.60 12.00
N LYS A 73 6.24 -20.35 11.57
CA LYS A 73 4.92 -19.86 11.15
C LYS A 73 4.41 -20.60 9.91
N GLU A 74 5.24 -20.74 8.88
CA GLU A 74 4.91 -21.48 7.66
C GLU A 74 4.59 -22.96 7.97
N ALA A 75 5.36 -23.60 8.85
CA ALA A 75 5.09 -24.98 9.26
C ALA A 75 3.77 -25.13 10.03
N HIS A 76 3.44 -24.15 10.89
CA HIS A 76 2.18 -24.13 11.63
C HIS A 76 0.97 -23.93 10.70
N GLU A 77 1.04 -22.95 9.79
CA GLU A 77 0.00 -22.72 8.79
C GLU A 77 -0.21 -23.94 7.89
N PHE A 78 0.88 -24.61 7.49
CA PHE A 78 0.80 -25.83 6.71
C PHE A 78 0.18 -27.00 7.49
N LYS A 79 0.44 -27.10 8.80
CA LYS A 79 -0.20 -28.09 9.68
C LYS A 79 -1.71 -27.85 9.78
N LEU A 80 -2.14 -26.62 10.04
CA LEU A 80 -3.56 -26.26 10.11
C LEU A 80 -4.28 -26.56 8.79
N LEU A 81 -3.65 -26.22 7.65
CA LEU A 81 -4.22 -26.50 6.34
C LEU A 81 -4.38 -28.01 6.09
N LYS A 82 -3.43 -28.83 6.54
CA LYS A 82 -3.55 -30.29 6.46
C LYS A 82 -4.74 -30.81 7.28
N GLU A 83 -4.83 -30.37 8.53
CA GLU A 83 -5.90 -30.76 9.44
C GLU A 83 -7.28 -30.40 8.84
N GLU A 84 -7.42 -29.18 8.33
CA GLU A 84 -8.65 -28.71 7.70
C GLU A 84 -9.03 -29.51 6.44
N ILE A 85 -8.05 -29.86 5.59
CA ILE A 85 -8.34 -30.71 4.42
C ILE A 85 -8.74 -32.11 4.87
N THR A 86 -8.08 -32.68 5.87
CA THR A 86 -8.43 -34.02 6.36
C THR A 86 -9.83 -34.06 6.95
N THR A 87 -10.24 -33.04 7.71
CA THR A 87 -11.61 -32.97 8.25
C THR A 87 -12.64 -32.84 7.13
N LEU A 88 -12.40 -31.97 6.14
CA LEU A 88 -13.32 -31.81 5.00
C LEU A 88 -13.43 -33.08 4.16
N LEU A 89 -12.34 -33.84 3.99
CA LEU A 89 -12.38 -35.13 3.31
C LEU A 89 -13.19 -36.17 4.10
N MET A 90 -13.02 -36.23 5.43
CA MET A 90 -13.83 -37.10 6.28
C MET A 90 -15.32 -36.73 6.24
N ASP A 91 -15.65 -35.43 6.26
CA ASP A 91 -17.03 -34.96 6.13
C ASP A 91 -17.61 -35.34 4.76
N THR A 92 -16.82 -35.22 3.70
CA THR A 92 -17.21 -35.64 2.35
C THR A 92 -17.52 -37.13 2.30
N GLU A 93 -16.66 -37.99 2.88
CA GLU A 93 -16.90 -39.42 2.98
C GLU A 93 -18.18 -39.72 3.78
N SER A 94 -18.41 -39.01 4.89
CA SER A 94 -19.64 -39.10 5.67
C SER A 94 -20.88 -38.74 4.85
N PHE A 95 -20.85 -37.63 4.10
CA PHE A 95 -21.96 -37.24 3.22
C PHE A 95 -22.20 -38.24 2.09
N ILE A 96 -21.14 -38.81 1.51
CA ILE A 96 -21.25 -39.88 0.50
C ILE A 96 -21.95 -41.11 1.08
N THR A 97 -21.56 -41.56 2.28
CA THR A 97 -22.21 -42.72 2.93
C THR A 97 -23.67 -42.45 3.30
N GLN A 98 -24.01 -41.20 3.62
CA GLN A 98 -25.39 -40.77 3.88
C GLN A 98 -26.22 -40.53 2.60
N GLY A 99 -25.62 -40.62 1.40
CA GLY A 99 -26.29 -40.35 0.13
C GLY A 99 -26.57 -38.86 -0.14
N LYS A 100 -25.96 -37.93 0.62
CA LYS A 100 -26.16 -36.49 0.47
C LYS A 100 -25.22 -35.90 -0.58
N VAL A 101 -25.57 -36.07 -1.86
CA VAL A 101 -24.72 -35.66 -2.99
C VAL A 101 -24.41 -34.16 -3.01
N LYS A 102 -25.40 -33.31 -2.69
CA LYS A 102 -25.22 -31.85 -2.73
C LYS A 102 -24.18 -31.38 -1.71
N ASP A 103 -24.30 -31.85 -0.47
CA ASP A 103 -23.39 -31.50 0.62
C ASP A 103 -21.99 -32.07 0.38
N ALA A 104 -21.90 -33.30 -0.17
CA ALA A 104 -20.63 -33.90 -0.55
C ALA A 104 -19.91 -33.11 -1.67
N LYS A 105 -20.65 -32.59 -2.66
CA LYS A 105 -20.08 -31.73 -3.72
C LYS A 105 -19.52 -30.43 -3.16
N GLU A 106 -20.26 -29.78 -2.28
CA GLU A 106 -19.85 -28.51 -1.68
C GLU A 106 -18.59 -28.69 -0.82
N ALA A 107 -18.56 -29.74 0.00
CA ALA A 107 -17.38 -30.09 0.79
C ALA A 107 -16.16 -30.41 -0.09
N LEU A 108 -16.35 -31.16 -1.19
CA LEU A 108 -15.27 -31.52 -2.11
C LEU A 108 -14.73 -30.29 -2.88
N ASP A 109 -15.59 -29.36 -3.29
CA ASP A 109 -15.16 -28.13 -3.97
C ASP A 109 -14.38 -27.19 -3.03
N ALA A 110 -14.75 -27.16 -1.73
CA ALA A 110 -13.97 -26.46 -0.71
C ALA A 110 -12.54 -27.04 -0.57
N VAL A 111 -12.37 -28.35 -0.72
CA VAL A 111 -11.06 -29.02 -0.71
C VAL A 111 -10.25 -28.72 -1.99
N ARG A 112 -10.92 -28.61 -3.15
CA ARG A 112 -10.27 -28.44 -4.46
C ARG A 112 -9.32 -27.25 -4.51
N ASN A 113 -9.70 -26.11 -3.95
CA ASN A 113 -8.85 -24.92 -3.93
C ASN A 113 -7.66 -25.05 -2.97
N LYS A 114 -7.84 -25.80 -1.88
CA LYS A 114 -6.82 -25.97 -0.82
C LYS A 114 -5.78 -27.02 -1.18
N ILE A 115 -6.18 -28.08 -1.90
CA ILE A 115 -5.30 -29.22 -2.19
C ILE A 115 -4.14 -28.88 -3.12
N ILE A 116 -4.27 -27.85 -3.96
CA ILE A 116 -3.21 -27.37 -4.86
C ILE A 116 -1.96 -26.95 -4.06
N ARG A 117 -2.16 -26.37 -2.88
CA ARG A 117 -1.07 -25.92 -2.00
C ARG A 117 -0.36 -27.07 -1.28
N ILE A 118 -1.02 -28.22 -1.15
CA ILE A 118 -0.48 -29.39 -0.44
C ILE A 118 0.27 -30.31 -1.40
N LYS A 119 1.53 -30.61 -1.08
CA LYS A 119 2.37 -31.59 -1.81
C LYS A 119 2.31 -33.01 -1.22
N ASP A 120 1.50 -33.23 -0.20
CA ASP A 120 1.33 -34.53 0.45
C ASP A 120 0.62 -35.52 -0.48
N ALA A 121 1.29 -36.62 -0.81
CA ALA A 121 0.77 -37.63 -1.73
C ALA A 121 -0.43 -38.38 -1.16
N ASN A 122 -0.47 -38.61 0.16
CA ASN A 122 -1.55 -39.37 0.79
C ASN A 122 -2.86 -38.59 0.74
N ILE A 123 -2.82 -37.30 1.09
CA ILE A 123 -3.99 -36.41 1.04
C ILE A 123 -4.54 -36.30 -0.39
N ARG A 124 -3.66 -36.21 -1.39
CA ARG A 124 -4.05 -36.21 -2.81
C ARG A 124 -4.73 -37.50 -3.23
N LYS A 125 -4.21 -38.66 -2.79
CA LYS A 125 -4.82 -39.95 -3.06
C LYS A 125 -6.22 -40.06 -2.44
N HIS A 126 -6.39 -39.64 -1.18
CA HIS A 126 -7.69 -39.61 -0.51
C HIS A 126 -8.69 -38.73 -1.25
N TYR A 127 -8.28 -37.54 -1.70
CA TYR A 127 -9.14 -36.67 -2.49
C TYR A 127 -9.61 -37.30 -3.82
N ILE A 128 -8.70 -37.96 -4.54
CA ILE A 128 -9.05 -38.67 -5.78
C ILE A 128 -10.06 -39.79 -5.49
N GLN A 129 -9.86 -40.55 -4.42
CA GLN A 129 -10.78 -41.61 -4.01
C GLN A 129 -12.16 -41.07 -3.65
N ALA A 130 -12.24 -39.95 -2.92
CA ALA A 130 -13.50 -39.28 -2.60
C ALA A 130 -14.22 -38.77 -3.87
N GLN A 131 -13.47 -38.24 -4.84
CA GLN A 131 -14.01 -37.80 -6.13
C GLN A 131 -14.58 -38.97 -6.95
N GLU A 132 -13.87 -40.11 -7.01
CA GLU A 132 -14.37 -41.33 -7.65
C GLU A 132 -15.60 -41.90 -6.94
N ALA A 133 -15.64 -41.86 -5.61
CA ALA A 133 -16.79 -42.32 -4.84
C ALA A 133 -18.02 -41.45 -5.09
N LEU A 134 -17.85 -40.12 -5.15
CA LEU A 134 -18.93 -39.18 -5.44
C LEU A 134 -19.50 -39.40 -6.85
N THR A 135 -18.65 -39.51 -7.86
CA THR A 135 -19.09 -39.79 -9.24
C THR A 135 -19.80 -41.13 -9.38
N LYS A 136 -19.37 -42.17 -8.65
CA LYS A 136 -20.10 -43.45 -8.60
C LYS A 136 -21.48 -43.28 -7.97
N LEU A 137 -21.58 -42.54 -6.88
CA LEU A 137 -22.85 -42.25 -6.20
C LEU A 137 -23.82 -41.53 -7.14
N GLU A 138 -23.37 -40.48 -7.83
CA GLU A 138 -24.17 -39.73 -8.81
C GLU A 138 -24.72 -40.65 -9.93
N ASN A 139 -23.85 -41.43 -10.56
CA ASN A 139 -24.25 -42.37 -11.60
C ASN A 139 -25.27 -43.41 -11.09
N THR A 140 -25.17 -43.84 -9.82
CA THR A 140 -26.15 -44.79 -9.26
C THR A 140 -27.50 -44.16 -8.96
N LEU A 141 -27.54 -42.87 -8.64
CA LEU A 141 -28.78 -42.14 -8.43
C LEU A 141 -29.46 -41.82 -9.77
N GLU A 142 -28.72 -41.33 -10.76
CA GLU A 142 -29.25 -41.10 -12.11
C GLU A 142 -29.87 -42.35 -12.72
N LYS A 143 -29.25 -43.52 -12.52
CA LYS A 143 -29.81 -44.81 -12.97
C LYS A 143 -31.10 -45.20 -12.25
N LYS A 144 -31.30 -44.78 -11.00
CA LYS A 144 -32.55 -45.04 -10.27
C LYS A 144 -33.67 -44.14 -10.77
N ASP A 145 -33.36 -42.86 -10.97
CA ASP A 145 -34.33 -41.86 -11.46
C ASP A 145 -34.80 -42.17 -12.90
N LEU A 146 -33.99 -42.87 -13.71
CA LEU A 146 -34.35 -43.32 -15.07
C LEU A 146 -35.18 -44.61 -15.12
N HIS A 147 -35.26 -45.34 -14.00
CA HIS A 147 -35.98 -46.61 -13.90
C HIS A 147 -37.29 -46.52 -13.10
N GLU A 148 -37.64 -45.32 -12.63
CA GLU A 148 -38.95 -44.92 -12.08
C GLU A 148 -39.80 -44.23 -13.15
#